data_AF-A0A3D2AV90-F1
#
_entry.id   AF-A0A3D2AV90-F1
#
_cell.length_a   1.000
_cell.length_b   1.000
_cell.length_c   1.000
_cell.angle_alpha   90.00
_cell.angle_beta   90.00
_cell.angle_gamma   90.00
#
_symmetry.space_group_name_H-M   'P 1'
#
loop_
_entity.id
_entity.type
_entity.pdbx_description
1 polymer ?
#
loop_
_entity_poly.entity_id
_entity_poly.type
_entity_poly.pdbx_seq_one_letter_code
_entity_poly.pdbx_strand_id
1 'polypeptide(L)'
;MLDHHIQKNIVYTLAFSDGMRFGELKPDELENKAFDYHLKKVIVAGFVVKAADGRYVLTNEGKRVGISAFRAKNDRLDQARSTLLLAVRRADDGAWLMMRRKSQPLIGLRGFMNARPTATQQIVDTAQQVCWEETGLTGTFVAHGHGYFRVYRGGSLESFIHF
;
A
#
# COMPACT_ATOMS: atom_id res chain seq x y z
N MET A 1 -2.78 -19.53 0.00
CA MET A 1 -1.50 -18.90 -0.38
C MET A 1 -1.62 -18.44 -1.85
N LEU A 2 -1.17 -17.22 -2.17
CA LEU A 2 -1.19 -16.70 -3.55
C LEU A 2 0.02 -17.28 -4.30
N ASP A 3 -0.12 -18.49 -4.83
CA ASP A 3 1.00 -19.17 -5.50
C ASP A 3 1.02 -18.93 -7.02
N HIS A 4 -0.12 -18.57 -7.63
CA HIS A 4 -0.23 -18.37 -9.06
C HIS A 4 -0.06 -16.89 -9.48
N HIS A 5 0.66 -16.64 -10.57
CA HIS A 5 0.93 -15.28 -11.05
C HIS A 5 -0.34 -14.48 -11.37
N ILE A 6 -1.39 -15.10 -11.94
CA ILE A 6 -2.68 -14.45 -12.21
C ILE A 6 -3.37 -14.02 -10.90
N GLN A 7 -3.33 -14.86 -9.85
CA GLN A 7 -3.93 -14.52 -8.56
C GLN A 7 -3.19 -13.35 -7.91
N LYS A 8 -1.84 -13.35 -7.98
CA LYS A 8 -1.00 -12.24 -7.51
C LYS A 8 -1.33 -10.96 -8.27
N ASN A 9 -1.47 -11.04 -9.60
CA ASN A 9 -1.82 -9.90 -10.43
C ASN A 9 -3.19 -9.31 -10.05
N ILE A 10 -4.22 -10.15 -9.86
CA ILE A 10 -5.55 -9.69 -9.42
C ILE A 10 -5.45 -8.86 -8.13
N VAL A 11 -4.80 -9.40 -7.09
CA VAL A 11 -4.73 -8.74 -5.79
C VAL A 11 -3.86 -7.47 -5.87
N TYR A 12 -2.76 -7.52 -6.62
CA TYR A 12 -1.88 -6.37 -6.84
C TYR A 12 -2.60 -5.24 -7.57
N THR A 13 -3.29 -5.53 -8.67
CA THR A 13 -4.01 -4.54 -9.47
C THR A 13 -5.11 -3.87 -8.65
N LEU A 14 -5.88 -4.65 -7.88
CA LEU A 14 -6.89 -4.10 -6.97
C LEU A 14 -6.29 -3.27 -5.82
N ALA A 15 -5.01 -3.43 -5.48
CA ALA A 15 -4.36 -2.62 -4.45
C ALA A 15 -4.20 -1.14 -4.85
N PHE A 16 -4.39 -0.80 -6.12
CA PHE A 16 -4.31 0.57 -6.65
C PHE A 16 -5.67 1.10 -7.11
N SER A 17 -6.77 0.46 -6.71
CA SER A 17 -8.14 0.85 -7.07
C SER A 17 -9.07 0.76 -5.86
N ASP A 18 -10.17 1.51 -5.91
CA ASP A 18 -11.30 1.35 -4.97
C ASP A 18 -12.20 0.16 -5.34
N GLY A 19 -12.03 -0.40 -6.54
CA GLY A 19 -12.75 -1.57 -7.03
C GLY A 19 -12.89 -1.59 -8.54
N MET A 20 -12.86 -2.79 -9.13
CA MET A 20 -12.88 -2.98 -10.58
C MET A 20 -13.96 -3.99 -10.99
N ARG A 21 -14.63 -3.76 -12.12
CA ARG A 21 -15.50 -4.73 -12.77
C ARG A 21 -14.65 -5.85 -13.40
N PHE A 22 -15.30 -6.97 -13.72
CA PHE A 22 -14.63 -8.14 -14.31
C PHE A 22 -13.80 -7.78 -15.55
N GLY A 23 -14.39 -7.05 -16.50
CA GLY A 23 -13.71 -6.65 -17.74
C GLY A 23 -12.57 -5.66 -17.53
N GLU A 24 -12.62 -4.84 -16.47
CA GLU A 24 -11.53 -3.90 -16.14
C GLU A 24 -10.35 -4.64 -15.49
N LEU A 25 -10.64 -5.70 -14.71
CA LEU A 25 -9.63 -6.45 -13.96
C LEU A 25 -8.97 -7.57 -14.77
N LYS A 26 -9.65 -8.07 -15.81
CA LYS A 26 -9.17 -9.16 -16.66
C LYS A 26 -8.12 -8.62 -17.64
N PRO A 27 -6.90 -9.19 -17.70
CA PRO A 27 -5.96 -8.91 -18.78
C PRO A 27 -6.55 -9.26 -20.16
N ASP A 28 -6.25 -8.48 -21.19
CA ASP A 28 -6.87 -8.64 -22.52
C ASP A 28 -6.56 -10.01 -23.13
N GLU A 29 -5.34 -10.50 -22.96
CA GLU A 29 -4.84 -11.75 -23.55
C GLU A 29 -5.35 -13.01 -22.83
N LEU A 30 -5.99 -12.87 -21.68
CA LEU A 30 -6.43 -13.99 -20.87
C LEU A 30 -7.88 -14.39 -21.19
N GLU A 31 -8.10 -15.70 -21.40
CA GLU A 31 -9.44 -16.23 -21.59
C GLU A 31 -10.34 -16.06 -20.36
N ASN A 32 -11.64 -15.82 -20.59
CA ASN A 32 -12.63 -15.61 -19.54
C ASN A 32 -12.68 -16.76 -18.53
N LYS A 33 -12.64 -18.02 -19.00
CA LYS A 33 -12.69 -19.20 -18.12
C LYS A 33 -11.46 -19.31 -17.21
N ALA A 34 -10.27 -19.05 -17.76
CA ALA A 34 -9.02 -19.07 -17.01
C ALA A 34 -9.00 -17.98 -15.95
N PHE A 35 -9.40 -16.76 -16.31
CA PHE A 35 -9.47 -15.65 -15.36
C PHE A 35 -10.52 -15.88 -14.26
N ASP A 36 -11.73 -16.30 -14.62
CA ASP A 36 -12.81 -16.61 -13.66
C ASP A 36 -12.38 -17.66 -12.64
N TYR A 37 -11.66 -18.69 -13.06
CA TYR A 37 -11.08 -19.69 -12.16
C TYR A 37 -10.16 -19.05 -11.11
N HIS A 38 -9.20 -18.22 -11.53
CA HIS A 38 -8.27 -17.57 -10.59
C HIS A 38 -8.95 -16.52 -9.71
N LEU A 39 -9.92 -15.79 -10.24
CA LEU A 39 -10.73 -14.82 -9.48
C LEU A 39 -11.52 -15.52 -8.36
N LYS A 40 -12.18 -16.64 -8.66
CA LYS A 40 -12.87 -17.46 -7.65
C LYS A 40 -11.92 -17.95 -6.56
N LYS A 41 -10.70 -18.35 -6.92
CA LYS A 41 -9.70 -18.79 -5.93
C LYS A 41 -9.32 -17.68 -4.95
N VAL A 42 -9.11 -16.44 -5.40
CA VAL A 42 -8.78 -15.32 -4.50
C VAL A 42 -9.97 -14.85 -3.67
N ILE A 43 -11.20 -15.02 -4.17
CA ILE A 43 -12.42 -14.78 -3.40
C ILE A 43 -12.57 -15.82 -2.30
N VAL A 44 -12.45 -17.11 -2.62
CA VAL A 44 -12.51 -18.22 -1.65
C VAL A 44 -11.41 -18.11 -0.60
N ALA A 45 -10.22 -17.64 -1.00
CA ALA A 45 -9.12 -17.38 -0.07
C ALA A 45 -9.33 -16.15 0.82
N GLY A 46 -10.40 -15.37 0.63
CA GLY A 46 -10.76 -14.23 1.47
C GLY A 46 -9.99 -12.94 1.17
N PHE A 47 -9.28 -12.83 0.04
CA PHE A 47 -8.54 -11.61 -0.33
C PHE A 47 -9.40 -10.61 -1.12
N VAL A 48 -10.38 -11.12 -1.86
CA VAL A 48 -11.25 -10.33 -2.74
C VAL A 48 -12.71 -10.62 -2.40
N VAL A 49 -13.57 -9.62 -2.51
CA VAL A 49 -15.02 -9.79 -2.42
C VAL A 49 -15.69 -9.06 -3.58
N LYS A 50 -16.81 -9.60 -4.06
CA LYS A 50 -17.67 -8.92 -5.01
C LYS A 50 -18.65 -8.03 -4.24
N ALA A 51 -18.51 -6.73 -4.39
CA ALA A 51 -19.39 -5.73 -3.79
C ALA A 51 -20.79 -5.76 -4.43
N ALA A 52 -21.75 -5.15 -3.74
CA ALA A 52 -23.15 -5.11 -4.18
C ALA A 52 -23.34 -4.42 -5.54
N ASP A 53 -22.47 -3.47 -5.89
CA ASP A 53 -22.47 -2.76 -7.19
C ASP A 53 -21.81 -3.56 -8.34
N GLY A 54 -21.37 -4.78 -8.04
CA GLY A 54 -20.74 -5.71 -8.97
C GLY A 54 -19.24 -5.51 -9.17
N ARG A 55 -18.59 -4.57 -8.47
CA ARG A 55 -17.13 -4.44 -8.48
C ARG A 55 -16.48 -5.50 -7.60
N TYR A 56 -15.27 -5.91 -7.95
CA TYR A 56 -14.38 -6.67 -7.10
C TYR A 56 -13.50 -5.72 -6.32
N VAL A 57 -13.43 -5.91 -5.01
CA VAL A 57 -12.66 -5.07 -4.08
C VAL A 57 -11.81 -5.94 -3.16
N LEU A 58 -10.70 -5.39 -2.66
CA LEU A 58 -9.91 -6.07 -1.63
C LEU A 58 -10.65 -6.06 -0.29
N THR A 59 -10.64 -7.22 0.38
CA THR A 59 -11.00 -7.33 1.79
C THR A 59 -9.91 -6.67 2.64
N ASN A 60 -10.11 -6.54 3.96
CA ASN A 60 -9.05 -6.06 4.85
C ASN A 60 -7.77 -6.90 4.70
N GLU A 61 -7.92 -8.22 4.60
CA GLU A 61 -6.80 -9.13 4.37
C GLU A 61 -6.13 -8.91 3.01
N GLY A 62 -6.93 -8.77 1.95
CA GLY A 62 -6.43 -8.45 0.61
C GLY A 62 -5.61 -7.16 0.58
N LYS A 63 -6.07 -6.12 1.28
CA LYS A 63 -5.37 -4.83 1.37
C LYS A 63 -4.00 -4.96 2.06
N ARG A 64 -3.87 -5.79 3.10
CA ARG A 64 -2.59 -6.01 3.80
C ARG A 64 -1.54 -6.62 2.86
N VAL A 65 -1.96 -7.54 1.98
CA VAL A 65 -1.03 -8.31 1.16
C VAL A 65 -0.86 -7.77 -0.27
N GLY A 66 -1.77 -6.90 -0.74
CA GLY A 66 -1.86 -6.54 -2.16
C GLY A 66 -0.63 -5.85 -2.74
N ILE A 67 -0.07 -4.84 -2.06
CA ILE A 67 1.19 -4.19 -2.50
C ILE A 67 2.37 -5.17 -2.53
N SER A 68 2.32 -6.19 -1.68
CA SER A 68 3.36 -7.22 -1.56
C SER A 68 3.04 -8.52 -2.30
N ALA A 69 1.98 -8.59 -3.11
CA ALA A 69 1.50 -9.85 -3.70
C ALA A 69 2.58 -10.55 -4.56
N PHE A 70 3.49 -9.78 -5.14
CA PHE A 70 4.62 -10.29 -5.92
C PHE A 70 5.93 -10.47 -5.14
N ARG A 71 5.98 -10.09 -3.85
CA ARG A 71 7.20 -10.26 -3.05
C ARG A 71 7.47 -11.75 -2.76
N ALA A 72 8.75 -12.08 -2.57
CA ALA A 72 9.21 -13.45 -2.38
C ALA A 72 8.58 -14.12 -1.13
N LYS A 73 8.43 -15.45 -1.14
CA LYS A 73 7.81 -16.23 -0.04
C LYS A 73 8.40 -16.00 1.35
N ASN A 74 9.66 -15.53 1.43
CA ASN A 74 10.34 -15.26 2.71
C ASN A 74 10.01 -13.88 3.30
N ASP A 75 9.25 -13.05 2.58
CA ASP A 75 8.85 -11.74 3.06
C ASP A 75 7.67 -11.93 4.03
N ARG A 76 7.98 -12.03 5.33
CA ARG A 76 6.96 -12.16 6.38
C ARG A 76 6.09 -10.91 6.37
N LEU A 77 4.88 -11.04 5.82
CA LEU A 77 3.91 -9.96 5.65
C LEU A 77 3.56 -9.25 6.97
N ASP A 78 3.63 -9.98 8.08
CA ASP A 78 3.36 -9.45 9.43
C ASP A 78 4.59 -8.84 10.12
N GLN A 79 5.77 -8.81 9.47
CA GLN A 79 6.92 -8.13 10.04
C GLN A 79 6.73 -6.61 9.99
N ALA A 80 6.85 -6.00 11.16
CA ALA A 80 6.99 -4.57 11.24
C ALA A 80 8.27 -4.12 10.55
N ARG A 81 8.10 -3.19 9.62
CA ARG A 81 9.20 -2.51 8.96
C ARG A 81 9.31 -1.13 9.54
N SER A 82 10.54 -0.72 9.82
CA SER A 82 10.84 0.68 10.11
C SER A 82 10.52 1.53 8.88
N THR A 83 9.83 2.64 9.09
CA THR A 83 9.46 3.64 8.09
C THR A 83 9.70 5.01 8.70
N LEU A 84 10.30 5.95 7.99
CA LEU A 84 10.38 7.32 8.48
C LEU A 84 9.04 8.02 8.19
N LEU A 85 8.52 8.77 9.15
CA LEU A 85 7.42 9.70 8.94
C LEU A 85 7.96 11.12 8.83
N LEU A 86 7.77 11.74 7.68
CA LEU A 86 8.33 13.05 7.34
C LEU A 86 7.27 14.13 7.55
N ALA A 87 7.46 14.94 8.58
CA ALA A 87 6.64 16.09 8.89
C ALA A 87 7.32 17.34 8.29
N VAL A 88 6.92 17.73 7.08
CA VAL A 88 7.53 18.85 6.35
C VAL A 88 6.63 20.07 6.42
N ARG A 89 7.19 21.19 6.87
CA ARG A 89 6.52 22.51 6.87
C ARG A 89 7.19 23.44 5.88
N ARG A 90 6.38 24.24 5.20
CA ARG A 90 6.87 25.34 4.38
C ARG A 90 7.40 26.47 5.28
N ALA A 91 8.51 27.08 4.87
CA ALA A 91 9.24 28.04 5.71
C ALA A 91 8.55 29.41 5.83
N ASP A 92 7.75 29.80 4.84
CA ASP A 92 7.08 31.10 4.75
C ASP A 92 5.83 31.19 5.64
N ASP A 93 4.96 30.17 5.62
CA ASP A 93 3.64 30.18 6.25
C ASP A 93 3.43 29.03 7.24
N GLY A 94 4.40 28.11 7.36
CA GLY A 94 4.31 26.95 8.23
C GLY A 94 3.34 25.86 7.77
N ALA A 95 2.81 25.95 6.54
CA ALA A 95 1.85 24.99 6.02
C ALA A 95 2.46 23.58 5.92
N TRP A 96 1.65 22.58 6.26
CA TRP A 96 2.06 21.18 6.21
C TRP A 96 1.98 20.59 4.81
N LEU A 97 3.02 19.87 4.41
CA LEU A 97 2.99 19.01 3.24
C LEU A 97 2.22 17.73 3.55
N MET A 98 1.13 17.50 2.80
CA MET A 98 0.28 16.31 2.95
C MET A 98 0.22 15.51 1.66
N MET A 99 0.48 14.22 1.75
CA MET A 99 0.44 13.28 0.63
C MET A 99 -0.93 12.60 0.54
N ARG A 100 -1.51 12.50 -0.66
CA ARG A 100 -2.68 11.64 -0.92
C ARG A 100 -2.20 10.24 -1.28
N ARG A 101 -2.67 9.23 -0.56
CA ARG A 101 -2.32 7.83 -0.81
C ARG A 101 -2.97 7.35 -2.10
N LYS A 102 -2.19 6.69 -2.96
CA LYS A 102 -2.63 6.12 -4.25
C LYS A 102 -2.82 4.60 -4.21
N SER A 103 -2.65 3.99 -3.05
CA SER A 103 -2.73 2.54 -2.88
C SER A 103 -3.37 2.16 -1.54
N GLN A 104 -3.96 0.98 -1.52
CA GLN A 104 -4.48 0.32 -0.32
C GLN A 104 -3.33 0.05 0.66
N PRO A 105 -3.59 0.04 1.99
CA PRO A 105 -4.90 0.07 2.64
C PRO A 105 -5.53 1.46 2.81
N LEU A 106 -4.77 2.54 2.57
CA LEU A 106 -5.16 3.90 2.92
C LEU A 106 -5.51 4.76 1.69
N ILE A 107 -5.85 4.14 0.57
CA ILE A 107 -6.10 4.84 -0.71
C ILE A 107 -7.05 6.02 -0.52
N GLY A 108 -6.74 7.14 -1.19
CA GLY A 108 -7.53 8.36 -1.12
C GLY A 108 -7.35 9.19 0.15
N LEU A 109 -6.88 8.61 1.27
CA LEU A 109 -6.61 9.33 2.51
C LEU A 109 -5.38 10.23 2.37
N ARG A 110 -5.28 11.24 3.24
CA ARG A 110 -4.15 12.17 3.32
C ARG A 110 -3.33 11.91 4.59
N GLY A 111 -2.02 12.00 4.49
CA GLY A 111 -1.12 11.85 5.64
C GLY A 111 0.27 12.37 5.35
N PHE A 112 1.16 12.23 6.32
CA PHE A 112 2.56 12.59 6.15
C PHE A 112 3.27 11.71 5.12
N MET A 113 4.36 12.24 4.57
CA MET A 113 5.22 11.49 3.67
C MET A 113 5.88 10.35 4.45
N ASN A 114 6.07 9.21 3.78
CA ASN A 114 6.75 8.06 4.36
C ASN A 114 8.00 7.79 3.55
N ALA A 115 9.11 7.50 4.22
CA ALA A 115 10.32 7.00 3.57
C ALA A 115 10.67 5.62 4.14
N ARG A 116 11.40 4.82 3.36
CA ARG A 116 11.91 3.53 3.85
C ARG A 116 13.41 3.67 4.13
N PRO A 117 13.85 3.53 5.38
CA PRO A 117 15.28 3.57 5.69
C PRO A 117 15.97 2.35 5.09
N THR A 118 17.23 2.54 4.70
CA THR A 118 18.16 1.46 4.33
C THR A 118 19.22 1.33 5.41
N ALA A 119 19.76 0.13 5.61
CA ALA A 119 20.73 -0.12 6.69
C ALA A 119 22.04 0.66 6.54
N THR A 120 22.34 1.13 5.33
CA THR A 120 23.61 1.77 4.97
C THR A 120 23.52 3.28 4.87
N GLN A 121 22.36 3.88 5.13
CA GLN A 121 22.12 5.32 4.93
C GLN A 121 21.62 5.97 6.22
N GLN A 122 22.08 7.20 6.48
CA GLN A 122 21.55 7.99 7.60
C GLN A 122 20.09 8.36 7.32
N ILE A 123 19.27 8.35 8.37
CA ILE A 123 17.82 8.62 8.25
C ILE A 123 17.53 10.03 7.71
N VAL A 124 18.40 11.00 8.00
CA VAL A 124 18.30 12.38 7.50
C VAL A 124 18.54 12.41 5.99
N ASP A 125 19.55 11.71 5.50
CA ASP A 125 19.85 11.62 4.06
C ASP A 125 18.71 10.91 3.32
N THR A 126 18.19 9.81 3.87
CA THR A 126 17.02 9.12 3.33
C THR A 126 15.81 10.07 3.27
N ALA A 127 15.58 10.88 4.31
CA ALA A 127 14.46 11.81 4.33
C ALA A 127 14.60 12.92 3.27
N GLN A 128 15.80 13.47 3.10
CA GLN A 128 16.10 14.47 2.07
C GLN A 128 15.92 13.90 0.66
N GLN A 129 16.48 12.72 0.41
CA GLN A 129 16.40 12.06 -0.88
C GLN A 129 14.95 11.77 -1.27
N VAL A 130 14.17 11.13 -0.38
CA VAL A 130 12.77 10.78 -0.69
C VAL A 130 11.91 12.03 -0.83
N CYS A 131 12.15 13.08 -0.04
CA CYS A 131 11.44 14.35 -0.20
C CYS A 131 11.67 14.94 -1.60
N TRP A 132 12.92 14.95 -2.06
CA TRP A 132 13.27 15.42 -3.40
C TRP A 132 12.66 14.55 -4.50
N GLU A 133 12.83 13.23 -4.44
CA GLU A 133 12.36 12.30 -5.47
C GLU A 133 10.84 12.34 -5.64
N GLU A 134 10.08 12.43 -4.55
CA GLU A 134 8.62 12.38 -4.58
C GLU A 134 7.97 13.74 -4.85
N THR A 135 8.66 14.85 -4.60
CA THR A 135 8.03 16.19 -4.64
C THR A 135 8.83 17.29 -5.33
N GLY A 136 10.11 17.08 -5.59
CA GLY A 136 11.03 18.12 -6.07
C GLY A 136 11.35 19.19 -5.03
N LEU A 137 11.04 18.95 -3.75
CA LEU A 137 11.31 19.90 -2.66
C LEU A 137 12.56 19.51 -1.88
N THR A 138 13.30 20.53 -1.41
CA THR A 138 14.46 20.37 -0.53
C THR A 138 14.16 20.91 0.86
N GLY A 139 14.91 20.45 1.86
CA GLY A 139 14.74 20.89 3.23
C GLY A 139 15.79 20.32 4.18
N THR A 140 15.84 20.89 5.38
CA THR A 140 16.65 20.38 6.50
C THR A 140 15.78 19.48 7.36
N PHE A 141 16.27 18.26 7.62
CA PHE A 141 15.54 17.26 8.41
C PHE A 141 16.30 16.98 9.70
N VAL A 142 15.55 16.80 10.78
CA VAL A 142 16.05 16.41 12.10
C VAL A 142 15.18 15.28 12.63
N ALA A 143 15.79 14.28 13.25
CA ALA A 143 15.06 13.19 13.88
C ALA A 143 14.46 13.66 15.22
N HIS A 144 13.14 13.53 15.36
CA HIS A 144 12.43 13.95 16.58
C HIS A 144 12.12 12.80 17.55
N GLY A 145 12.08 11.56 17.08
CA GLY A 145 11.75 10.40 17.91
C GLY A 145 11.34 9.18 17.11
N HIS A 146 10.87 8.15 17.81
CA HIS A 146 10.38 6.89 17.25
C HIS A 146 9.05 6.49 17.90
N GLY A 147 8.26 5.65 17.25
CA GLY A 147 6.96 5.23 17.75
C GLY A 147 6.22 4.22 16.89
N TYR A 148 4.96 3.99 17.25
CA TYR A 148 4.08 3.01 16.61
C TYR A 148 2.73 3.63 16.27
N PHE A 149 2.27 3.42 15.03
CA PHE A 149 0.90 3.71 14.62
C PHE A 149 0.17 2.42 14.26
N ARG A 150 -1.10 2.32 14.67
CA ARG A 150 -2.01 1.26 14.24
C ARG A 150 -3.32 1.91 13.80
N VAL A 151 -3.80 1.51 12.63
CA VAL A 151 -5.05 1.98 12.04
C VAL A 151 -6.04 0.82 12.05
N TYR A 152 -7.19 1.04 12.67
CA TYR A 152 -8.27 0.07 12.74
C TYR A 152 -9.48 0.57 11.94
N ARG A 153 -10.13 -0.34 11.21
CA ARG A 153 -11.38 -0.07 10.47
C ARG A 153 -12.36 -1.21 10.72
N GLY A 154 -13.55 -0.87 11.25
CA GLY A 154 -14.56 -1.87 11.60
C GLY A 154 -14.07 -2.90 12.63
N GLY A 155 -13.19 -2.50 13.55
CA GLY A 155 -12.63 -3.39 14.58
C GLY A 155 -11.45 -4.27 14.12
N SER A 156 -11.12 -4.31 12.83
CA SER A 156 -9.95 -5.03 12.30
C SER A 156 -8.75 -4.11 12.10
N LEU A 157 -7.54 -4.65 12.34
CA LEU A 157 -6.29 -3.97 11.99
C LEU A 157 -6.20 -3.85 10.46
N GLU A 158 -6.08 -2.62 9.97
CA GLU A 158 -6.01 -2.32 8.54
C GLU A 158 -4.60 -1.90 8.11
N SER A 159 -3.86 -1.20 8.99
CA SER A 159 -2.48 -0.78 8.74
C SER A 159 -1.70 -0.58 10.04
N PHE A 160 -0.39 -0.76 10.00
CA PHE A 160 0.51 -0.45 11.11
C PHE A 160 1.85 0.06 10.60
N ILE A 161 2.48 0.95 11.37
CA ILE A 161 3.78 1.57 11.04
C ILE A 161 4.62 1.61 12.31
N HIS A 162 5.89 1.25 12.19
CA HIS A 162 6.93 1.53 13.18
C HIS A 162 7.83 2.60 12.58
N PHE A 163 8.02 3.73 13.27
CA PHE A 163 8.80 4.86 12.75
C PHE A 163 9.84 5.35 13.74
#